data_AF-A0A9D8BTY7-F1
#
_entry.id   AF-A0A9D8BTY7-F1
#
_cell.length_a   1.000
_cell.length_b   1.000
_cell.length_c   1.000
_cell.angle_alpha   90.00
_cell.angle_beta   90.00
_cell.angle_gamma   90.00
#
_symmetry.space_group_name_H-M   'P 1'
#
loop_
_entity.id
_entity.type
_entity.pdbx_description
1 polymer ?
#
loop_
_entity_poly.entity_id
_entity_poly.type
_entity_poly.pdbx_seq_one_letter_code
_entity_poly.pdbx_strand_id
1 'polypeptide(L)'
;MQVNHVIDQWLGWDKWDGHRLSWVSKCLIIYGCLMWLACGLTYLLSLGDARTIREVGVWVKPMKFMAATALFAWSTVWLTHLAHAAITHGKAYLGISILLVTTSFFEVAYITYQAAHGSASHYNMSDRWHAMLFGLMAIAAVGLTASQGWLAWEI
;
A
#
# COMPACT_ATOMS: atom_id res chain seq x y z
N MET A 1 5.78 37.75 -12.42
CA MET A 1 6.57 37.47 -11.21
C MET A 1 5.72 37.23 -9.95
N GLN A 2 4.44 37.64 -9.88
CA GLN A 2 3.56 37.41 -8.72
C GLN A 2 2.82 36.07 -8.68
N VAL A 3 2.71 35.32 -9.78
CA VAL A 3 1.97 34.05 -9.82
C VAL A 3 2.66 32.94 -9.03
N ASN A 4 4.00 32.90 -9.08
CA ASN A 4 4.79 31.87 -8.39
C ASN A 4 4.65 31.97 -6.87
N HIS A 5 4.63 33.19 -6.32
CA HIS A 5 4.56 33.42 -4.88
C HIS A 5 3.23 32.96 -4.26
N VAL A 6 2.13 32.98 -5.03
CA VAL A 6 0.84 32.46 -4.58
C VAL A 6 0.87 30.93 -4.63
N ILE A 7 1.35 30.33 -5.72
CA ILE A 7 1.45 28.87 -5.86
C ILE A 7 2.35 28.26 -4.78
N ASP A 8 3.50 28.87 -4.51
CA ASP A 8 4.44 28.43 -3.47
C ASP A 8 3.79 28.49 -2.07
N GLN A 9 2.96 29.51 -1.82
CA GLN A 9 2.24 29.68 -0.56
C GLN A 9 1.09 28.68 -0.38
N TRP A 10 0.42 28.26 -1.47
CA TRP A 10 -0.67 27.26 -1.43
C TRP A 10 -0.16 25.82 -1.38
N LEU A 11 0.96 25.51 -2.04
CA LEU A 11 1.49 24.16 -2.08
C LEU A 11 2.55 23.88 -1.02
N GLY A 12 3.16 24.91 -0.41
CA GLY A 12 4.00 24.77 0.78
C GLY A 12 5.15 23.77 0.65
N TRP A 13 5.69 23.56 -0.55
CA TRP A 13 6.79 22.61 -0.81
C TRP A 13 8.04 22.92 0.04
N ASP A 14 8.23 24.20 0.34
CA ASP A 14 9.24 24.78 1.21
C ASP A 14 9.11 24.37 2.69
N LYS A 15 7.98 23.82 3.12
CA LYS A 15 7.76 23.32 4.49
C LYS A 15 8.00 21.81 4.64
N TRP A 16 8.39 21.13 3.56
CA TRP A 16 8.63 19.69 3.55
C TRP A 16 10.02 19.35 4.09
N ASP A 17 10.24 19.58 5.38
CA ASP A 17 11.46 19.17 6.07
C ASP A 17 11.39 17.67 6.38
N GLY A 18 12.11 16.83 5.62
CA GLY A 18 12.18 15.38 5.88
C GLY A 18 12.68 15.01 7.30
N HIS A 19 13.33 15.95 7.99
CA HIS A 19 13.70 15.82 9.41
C HIS A 19 12.50 15.83 10.37
N ARG A 20 11.36 16.39 9.97
CA ARG A 20 10.12 16.46 10.77
C ARG A 20 9.22 15.24 10.65
N LEU A 21 9.56 14.28 9.76
CA LEU A 21 8.77 13.07 9.61
C LEU A 21 8.86 12.20 10.87
N SER A 22 7.71 11.78 11.40
CA SER A 22 7.66 10.83 12.52
C SER A 22 8.35 9.51 12.15
N TRP A 23 8.84 8.79 13.17
CA TRP A 23 9.40 7.44 12.99
C TRP A 23 8.45 6.52 12.22
N VAL A 24 7.16 6.57 12.55
CA VAL A 24 6.11 5.77 11.90
C VAL A 24 6.03 6.07 10.41
N SER A 25 6.06 7.36 10.04
CA SER A 25 6.03 7.79 8.64
C SER A 25 7.27 7.32 7.86
N LYS A 26 8.46 7.36 8.48
CA LYS A 26 9.70 6.84 7.88
C LYS A 26 9.59 5.33 7.62
N CYS A 27 9.11 4.56 8.59
CA CYS A 27 8.87 3.13 8.41
C CYS A 27 7.89 2.85 7.27
N LEU A 28 6.82 3.64 7.16
CA LEU A 28 5.80 3.47 6.13
C LEU A 28 6.34 3.82 4.73
N ILE A 29 7.19 4.84 4.60
CA ILE A 29 7.90 5.14 3.36
C ILE A 29 8.83 3.99 2.97
N ILE A 30 9.65 3.50 3.92
CA ILE A 30 10.57 2.38 3.67
C ILE A 30 9.78 1.15 3.20
N TYR A 31 8.67 0.84 3.87
CA TYR A 31 7.78 -0.24 3.47
C TYR A 31 7.26 -0.06 2.03
N GLY A 32 6.81 1.14 1.67
CA GLY A 32 6.40 1.46 0.30
C GLY A 32 7.53 1.27 -0.71
N CYS A 33 8.75 1.68 -0.38
CA CYS A 33 9.94 1.45 -1.22
C CYS A 33 10.26 -0.04 -1.38
N LEU A 34 10.14 -0.84 -0.30
CA LEU A 34 10.33 -2.29 -0.36
C LEU A 34 9.28 -2.95 -1.27
N MET A 35 8.01 -2.52 -1.19
CA MET A 35 6.95 -2.99 -2.08
C MET A 35 7.18 -2.59 -3.52
N TRP A 36 7.66 -1.36 -3.77
CA TRP A 36 8.00 -0.91 -5.11
C TRP A 36 9.18 -1.69 -5.70
N LEU A 37 10.21 -1.94 -4.90
CA LEU A 37 11.34 -2.78 -5.28
C LEU A 37 10.87 -4.22 -5.58
N ALA A 38 10.04 -4.80 -4.72
CA ALA A 38 9.45 -6.12 -4.95
C ALA A 38 8.62 -6.17 -6.24
N CYS A 39 7.90 -5.11 -6.57
CA CYS A 39 7.18 -4.99 -7.84
C CYS A 39 8.15 -5.03 -9.03
N GLY A 40 9.26 -4.28 -8.98
CA GLY A 40 10.29 -4.30 -10.00
C GLY A 40 10.96 -5.67 -10.17
N LEU A 41 11.29 -6.34 -9.06
CA LEU A 41 11.83 -7.71 -9.09
C LEU A 41 10.82 -8.71 -9.67
N THR A 42 9.55 -8.61 -9.29
CA THR A 42 8.48 -9.47 -9.81
C THR A 42 8.25 -9.24 -11.30
N TYR A 43 8.40 -8.00 -11.78
CA TYR A 43 8.38 -7.70 -13.22
C TYR A 43 9.50 -8.44 -13.96
N LEU A 44 10.73 -8.37 -13.46
CA LEU A 44 11.86 -9.10 -14.06
C LEU A 44 11.62 -10.61 -14.08
N LEU A 45 11.08 -11.18 -12.99
CA LEU A 45 10.68 -12.60 -12.93
C LEU A 45 9.61 -12.94 -13.97
N SER A 46 8.64 -12.03 -14.17
CA SER A 46 7.52 -12.27 -15.10
C SER A 46 7.94 -12.37 -16.56
N LEU A 47 9.07 -11.76 -16.95
CA LEU A 47 9.60 -11.85 -18.32
C LEU A 47 10.00 -13.28 -18.71
N GLY A 48 10.34 -14.12 -17.74
CA GLY A 48 10.72 -15.52 -17.94
C GLY A 48 9.58 -16.53 -17.70
N ASP A 49 8.38 -16.08 -17.35
CA ASP A 49 7.27 -16.95 -16.96
C ASP A 49 6.04 -16.73 -17.85
N ALA A 50 5.84 -17.65 -18.79
CA ALA A 50 4.74 -17.59 -19.76
C ALA A 50 3.40 -18.11 -19.21
N ARG A 51 3.33 -18.54 -17.93
CA ARG A 51 2.09 -19.08 -17.36
C ARG A 51 1.02 -17.99 -17.26
N THR A 52 -0.20 -18.35 -17.65
CA THR A 52 -1.35 -17.46 -17.61
C THR A 52 -2.50 -18.06 -16.81
N ILE A 53 -3.25 -17.21 -16.10
CA ILE A 53 -4.55 -17.54 -15.53
C ILE A 53 -5.57 -16.65 -16.25
N ARG A 54 -6.51 -17.27 -16.98
CA ARG A 54 -7.52 -16.56 -17.79
C ARG A 54 -6.88 -15.56 -18.77
N GLU A 55 -5.91 -16.02 -19.57
CA GLU A 55 -5.18 -15.21 -20.57
C GLU A 55 -4.35 -14.04 -20.00
N VAL A 56 -4.18 -13.96 -18.68
CA VAL A 56 -3.36 -12.92 -18.03
C VAL A 56 -2.20 -13.59 -17.31
N GLY A 57 -0.98 -13.03 -17.47
CA GLY A 57 0.22 -13.55 -16.81
C GLY A 57 0.07 -13.67 -15.29
N VAL A 58 0.53 -14.79 -14.72
CA VAL A 58 0.35 -15.12 -13.29
C VAL A 58 0.88 -14.02 -12.35
N TRP A 59 1.93 -13.32 -12.75
CA TRP A 59 2.60 -12.27 -11.95
C TRP A 59 1.94 -10.89 -12.04
N VAL A 60 1.01 -10.66 -12.98
CA VAL A 60 0.36 -9.37 -13.17
C VAL A 60 -0.41 -8.94 -11.92
N LYS A 61 -1.06 -9.88 -11.24
CA LYS A 61 -1.81 -9.59 -10.01
C LYS A 61 -0.90 -9.24 -8.83
N PRO A 62 0.13 -10.04 -8.48
CA PRO A 62 1.14 -9.64 -7.49
C PRO A 62 1.69 -8.22 -7.71
N MET A 63 2.10 -7.90 -8.94
CA MET A 63 2.65 -6.57 -9.26
C MET A 63 1.63 -5.44 -9.01
N LYS A 64 0.36 -5.62 -9.39
CA LYS A 64 -0.68 -4.61 -9.13
C LYS A 64 -0.86 -4.34 -7.62
N PHE A 65 -0.84 -5.39 -6.79
CA PHE A 65 -1.00 -5.24 -5.35
C PHE A 65 0.23 -4.64 -4.67
N MET A 66 1.44 -4.99 -5.12
CA MET A 66 2.68 -4.37 -4.66
C MET A 66 2.72 -2.87 -5.00
N ALA A 67 2.41 -2.51 -6.25
CA ALA A 67 2.35 -1.13 -6.69
C ALA A 67 1.27 -0.33 -5.94
N ALA A 68 0.06 -0.89 -5.81
CA ALA A 68 -1.03 -0.24 -5.10
C ALA A 68 -0.69 -0.01 -3.61
N THR A 69 -0.11 -1.01 -2.94
CA THR A 69 0.33 -0.89 -1.54
C THR A 69 1.42 0.16 -1.37
N ALA A 70 2.40 0.23 -2.28
CA ALA A 70 3.44 1.24 -2.26
C ALA A 70 2.86 2.66 -2.39
N LEU A 71 1.99 2.86 -3.38
CA LEU A 71 1.30 4.14 -3.59
C LEU A 71 0.41 4.51 -2.41
N PHE A 72 -0.32 3.53 -1.85
CA PHE A 72 -1.18 3.76 -0.70
C PHE A 72 -0.36 4.22 0.52
N ALA A 73 0.72 3.52 0.85
CA ALA A 73 1.63 3.90 1.92
C ALA A 73 2.20 5.32 1.75
N TRP A 74 2.70 5.65 0.56
CA TRP A 74 3.23 7.00 0.28
C TRP A 74 2.15 8.07 0.31
N SER A 75 0.96 7.79 -0.23
CA SER A 75 -0.15 8.73 -0.21
C SER A 75 -0.67 9.00 1.20
N THR A 76 -0.74 7.99 2.07
CA THR A 76 -1.10 8.17 3.48
C THR A 76 -0.10 9.10 4.18
N VAL A 77 1.20 8.85 4.03
CA VAL A 77 2.23 9.72 4.63
C VAL A 77 2.14 11.14 4.09
N TRP A 78 2.05 11.28 2.76
CA TRP A 78 2.06 12.58 2.09
C TRP A 78 0.83 13.42 2.48
N LEU A 79 -0.37 12.84 2.40
CA LEU A 79 -1.61 13.55 2.71
C LEU A 79 -1.72 13.90 4.20
N THR A 80 -1.32 13.00 5.11
CA THR A 80 -1.33 13.32 6.55
C THR A 80 -0.32 14.42 6.89
N HIS A 81 0.87 14.38 6.30
CA HIS A 81 1.87 15.42 6.52
C HIS A 81 1.44 16.77 5.94
N LEU A 82 0.78 16.76 4.77
CA LEU A 82 0.26 17.96 4.13
C LEU A 82 -0.89 18.59 4.94
N ALA A 83 -1.78 17.76 5.47
CA ALA A 83 -2.98 18.23 6.17
C ALA A 83 -2.69 18.67 7.61
N HIS A 84 -2.05 17.81 8.41
CA HIS A 84 -1.70 18.12 9.80
C HIS A 84 -0.60 17.18 10.33
N ALA A 85 0.66 17.60 10.20
CA ALA A 85 1.82 16.77 10.52
C ALA A 85 1.88 16.27 11.98
N ALA A 86 1.28 16.96 12.96
CA ALA A 86 1.33 16.56 14.37
C ALA A 86 0.59 15.22 14.64
N ILE A 87 -0.40 14.86 13.81
CA ILE A 87 -1.17 13.60 13.94
C ILE A 87 -0.28 12.39 13.68
N THR A 88 0.83 12.55 12.95
CA THR A 88 1.77 11.45 12.66
C THR A 88 2.48 10.91 13.91
N HIS A 89 2.33 11.56 15.07
CA HIS A 89 2.78 11.11 16.38
C HIS A 89 1.66 10.49 17.26
N GLY A 90 0.41 10.51 16.78
CA GLY A 90 -0.75 10.00 17.50
C GLY A 90 -0.90 8.47 17.44
N LYS A 91 -1.66 7.92 18.39
CA LYS A 91 -1.95 6.47 18.47
C LYS A 91 -2.78 5.97 17.28
N ALA A 92 -3.69 6.79 16.77
CA ALA A 92 -4.50 6.45 15.60
C ALA A 92 -3.62 6.21 14.37
N TYR A 93 -2.71 7.14 14.05
CA TYR A 93 -1.78 7.00 12.93
C TYR A 93 -0.87 5.76 13.06
N LEU A 94 -0.38 5.46 14.27
CA LEU A 94 0.37 4.24 14.54
C LEU A 94 -0.48 2.98 14.26
N GLY A 95 -1.70 2.92 14.77
CA GLY A 95 -2.62 1.80 14.57
C GLY A 95 -2.95 1.58 13.09
N ILE A 96 -3.22 2.67 12.36
CA ILE A 96 -3.49 2.65 10.92
C ILE A 96 -2.27 2.18 10.14
N SER A 97 -1.07 2.64 10.50
CA SER A 97 0.17 2.21 9.86
C SER A 97 0.46 0.73 10.08
N ILE A 98 0.21 0.22 11.31
CA ILE A 98 0.32 -1.22 11.62
C ILE A 98 -0.70 -2.02 10.81
N LEU A 99 -1.97 -1.58 10.79
CA LEU A 99 -3.03 -2.22 10.00
C LEU A 99 -2.64 -2.29 8.52
N LEU A 100 -2.16 -1.17 7.95
CA LEU A 100 -1.67 -1.08 6.58
C LEU A 100 -0.58 -2.09 6.31
N VAL A 101 0.52 -2.04 7.05
CA VAL A 101 1.67 -2.93 6.81
C VAL A 101 1.27 -4.39 6.95
N THR A 102 0.56 -4.75 8.01
CA THR A 102 0.21 -6.16 8.30
C THR A 102 -0.74 -6.75 7.26
N THR A 103 -1.83 -6.05 6.94
CA THR A 103 -2.85 -6.55 6.01
C THR A 103 -2.35 -6.61 4.58
N SER A 104 -1.70 -5.54 4.11
CA SER A 104 -1.19 -5.51 2.74
C SER A 104 0.02 -6.44 2.53
N PHE A 105 0.89 -6.61 3.54
CA PHE A 105 1.96 -7.60 3.46
C PHE A 105 1.41 -9.02 3.36
N PHE A 106 0.44 -9.36 4.20
CA PHE A 106 -0.22 -10.66 4.17
C PHE A 106 -0.87 -10.93 2.81
N GLU A 107 -1.60 -9.96 2.29
CA GLU A 107 -2.29 -10.04 1.00
C GLU A 107 -1.30 -10.21 -0.16
N VAL A 108 -0.25 -9.39 -0.22
CA VAL A 108 0.79 -9.51 -1.25
C VAL A 108 1.50 -10.85 -1.16
N ALA A 109 1.88 -11.31 0.05
CA ALA A 109 2.55 -12.59 0.24
C ALA A 109 1.68 -13.75 -0.23
N TYR A 110 0.40 -13.77 0.14
CA TYR A 110 -0.54 -14.80 -0.27
C TYR A 110 -0.80 -14.81 -1.79
N ILE A 111 -1.07 -13.65 -2.40
CA ILE A 111 -1.29 -13.55 -3.85
C ILE A 111 -0.03 -13.98 -4.61
N THR A 112 1.16 -13.60 -4.14
CA THR A 112 2.44 -13.99 -4.75
C THR A 112 2.67 -15.50 -4.64
N TYR A 113 2.36 -16.09 -3.48
CA TYR A 113 2.44 -17.54 -3.29
C TYR A 113 1.51 -18.31 -4.24
N GLN A 114 0.26 -17.85 -4.39
CA GLN A 114 -0.69 -18.46 -5.33
C GLN A 114 -0.22 -18.30 -6.79
N ALA A 115 0.32 -17.13 -7.15
CA ALA A 115 0.87 -16.87 -8.48
C ALA A 115 2.07 -17.80 -8.78
N ALA A 116 2.95 -18.04 -7.82
CA ALA A 116 4.07 -18.96 -7.97
C ALA A 116 3.61 -20.39 -8.30
N HIS A 117 2.46 -20.81 -7.76
CA HIS A 117 1.83 -22.11 -8.06
C HIS A 117 0.96 -22.10 -9.32
N GLY A 118 0.82 -20.96 -10.02
CA GLY A 118 -0.09 -20.84 -11.15
C GLY A 118 -1.57 -20.93 -10.76
N SER A 119 -1.88 -20.71 -9.49
CA SER A 119 -3.23 -20.84 -8.93
C SER A 119 -3.90 -19.48 -8.76
N ALA A 120 -5.23 -19.46 -8.87
CA ALA A 120 -5.99 -18.27 -8.55
C ALA A 120 -5.95 -17.98 -7.04
N SER A 121 -5.81 -16.71 -6.65
CA SER A 121 -5.94 -16.27 -5.25
C SER A 121 -7.36 -15.77 -4.91
N HIS A 122 -8.15 -15.33 -5.89
CA HIS A 122 -9.57 -14.99 -5.74
C HIS A 122 -10.43 -16.05 -6.42
N TYR A 123 -11.58 -16.35 -5.81
CA TYR A 123 -12.49 -17.42 -6.25
C TYR A 123 -11.90 -18.84 -6.20
N ASN A 124 -10.74 -19.01 -5.56
CA ASN A 124 -10.27 -20.33 -5.21
C ASN A 124 -11.05 -20.80 -3.98
N MET A 125 -12.16 -21.48 -4.24
CA MET A 125 -13.01 -22.11 -3.24
C MET A 125 -12.81 -23.62 -3.25
N SER A 126 -11.65 -24.09 -3.71
CA SER A 126 -11.33 -25.52 -3.80
C SER A 126 -11.40 -26.20 -2.43
N ASP A 127 -11.12 -25.45 -1.36
CA ASP A 127 -11.26 -25.89 0.02
C ASP A 127 -11.66 -24.75 0.95
N ARG A 128 -11.98 -25.12 2.20
CA ARG A 128 -12.39 -24.18 3.26
C ARG A 128 -11.29 -23.19 3.63
N TRP A 129 -10.02 -23.56 3.43
CA TRP A 129 -8.87 -22.74 3.77
C TRP A 129 -8.74 -21.55 2.82
N HIS A 130 -8.78 -21.77 1.51
CA HIS A 130 -8.73 -20.69 0.52
C HIS A 130 -9.95 -19.77 0.57
N ALA A 131 -11.13 -20.32 0.92
CA ALA A 131 -12.34 -19.53 1.15
C ALA A 131 -12.18 -18.56 2.34
N MET A 132 -11.60 -19.03 3.44
CA MET A 132 -11.30 -18.20 4.61
C MET A 132 -10.30 -17.10 4.27
N LEU A 133 -9.22 -17.43 3.54
CA LEU A 133 -8.21 -16.45 3.12
C LEU A 133 -8.80 -15.36 2.20
N PHE A 134 -9.71 -15.74 1.29
CA PHE A 134 -10.45 -14.78 0.49
C PHE A 134 -11.31 -13.83 1.34
N GLY A 135 -12.02 -14.37 2.34
CA GLY A 135 -12.79 -13.56 3.28
C GLY A 135 -11.91 -12.61 4.10
N LEU A 136 -10.74 -13.07 4.54
CA LEU A 136 -9.79 -12.24 5.29
C LEU A 136 -9.25 -11.07 4.46
N MET A 137 -8.95 -11.31 3.18
CA MET A 137 -8.55 -10.24 2.25
C MET A 137 -9.66 -9.20 2.07
N ALA A 138 -10.93 -9.62 1.98
CA ALA A 138 -12.05 -8.70 1.88
C ALA A 138 -12.19 -7.81 3.14
N ILE A 139 -12.07 -8.39 4.33
CA ILE A 139 -12.09 -7.64 5.60
C ILE A 139 -10.91 -6.67 5.68
N ALA A 140 -9.72 -7.12 5.29
CA ALA A 140 -8.52 -6.28 5.22
C ALA A 140 -8.73 -5.06 4.30
N ALA A 141 -9.23 -5.27 3.09
CA ALA A 141 -9.47 -4.19 2.13
C ALA A 141 -10.50 -3.16 2.64
N VAL A 142 -11.57 -3.63 3.27
CA VAL A 142 -12.58 -2.75 3.90
C VAL A 142 -11.98 -1.99 5.07
N GLY A 143 -11.23 -2.67 5.95
CA GLY A 143 -10.56 -2.06 7.09
C GLY A 143 -9.56 -0.98 6.69
N LEU A 144 -8.76 -1.24 5.65
CA LEU A 144 -7.82 -0.25 5.10
C LEU A 144 -8.52 0.97 4.53
N THR A 145 -9.60 0.76 3.77
CA THR A 145 -10.37 1.88 3.21
C THR A 145 -11.01 2.71 4.32
N ALA A 146 -11.64 2.05 5.31
CA ALA A 146 -12.23 2.71 6.47
C ALA A 146 -11.21 3.48 7.31
N SER A 147 -9.97 2.96 7.42
CA SER A 147 -8.89 3.60 8.18
C SER A 147 -8.56 5.00 7.67
N GLN A 148 -8.68 5.26 6.36
CA GLN A 148 -8.44 6.59 5.80
C GLN A 148 -9.54 7.58 6.19
N GLY A 149 -10.79 7.11 6.29
CA GLY A 149 -11.90 7.90 6.83
C GLY A 149 -11.69 8.27 8.29
N TRP A 150 -11.17 7.33 9.11
CA TRP A 150 -10.76 7.64 10.48
C TRP A 150 -9.62 8.66 10.48
N LEU A 151 -8.55 8.44 9.72
CA LEU A 151 -7.43 9.38 9.70
C LEU A 151 -7.85 10.80 9.32
N ALA A 152 -8.81 10.93 8.39
CA ALA A 152 -9.40 12.21 8.02
C ALA A 152 -10.21 12.88 9.14
N TRP A 153 -10.81 12.12 10.05
CA TRP A 153 -11.53 12.64 11.22
C TRP A 153 -10.59 13.23 12.29
N GLU A 154 -9.32 12.80 12.32
CA GLU A 154 -8.33 13.29 13.29
C GLU A 154 -7.66 14.61 12.84
N ILE A 155 -7.83 14.99 11.57
CA ILE A 155 -7.27 16.21 10.94
C ILE A 155 -8.16 17.43 11.22
#